data_AF-A0A3C0NH78-F1
#
_entry.id   AF-A0A3C0NH78-F1
#
_cell.length_a   1.000
_cell.length_b   1.000
_cell.length_c   1.000
_cell.angle_alpha   90.00
_cell.angle_beta   90.00
_cell.angle_gamma   90.00
#
_symmetry.space_group_name_H-M   'P 1'
#
loop_
_entity.id
_entity.type
_entity.pdbx_description
1 polymer ?
#
loop_
_entity_poly.entity_id
_entity_poly.type
_entity_poly.pdbx_seq_one_letter_code
_entity_poly.pdbx_strand_id
1 'polypeptide(L)'
;KARTLWVKQVEGIANSAWRSRSSSNIHTKILARMRRVLLEDVEYSYLQKGAKERLKAARQLARINQIARSNIILLEDRAYCIFPWMGTVAYRTLERWLNFFGREALNIRSIGGASPYFMTVKLGKGKNDAFPDELVKLCNREISALDLVGDAEAPKLQKYDEFIPNNLLRKAFAFDYLDV
;
A
#
# COMPACT_ATOMS: atom_id res chain seq x y z
N LYS A 1 19.04 -28.17 43.88
CA LYS A 1 19.00 -28.88 42.58
C LYS A 1 18.84 -27.83 41.48
N ALA A 2 19.89 -27.58 40.69
CA ALA A 2 19.82 -26.65 39.56
C ALA A 2 19.03 -27.30 38.40
N ARG A 3 18.11 -26.55 37.78
CA ARG A 3 17.38 -27.00 36.59
C ARG A 3 18.19 -26.61 35.35
N THR A 4 18.75 -27.58 34.67
CA THR A 4 19.45 -27.38 33.40
C THR A 4 18.43 -27.24 32.27
N LEU A 5 18.44 -26.10 31.58
CA LEU A 5 17.62 -25.83 30.40
C LEU A 5 18.50 -25.91 29.16
N TRP A 6 18.07 -26.73 28.19
CA TRP A 6 18.73 -26.85 26.90
C TRP A 6 17.94 -26.06 25.85
N VAL A 7 18.62 -25.18 25.10
CA VAL A 7 18.00 -24.34 24.06
C VAL A 7 18.75 -24.54 22.75
N LYS A 8 18.02 -24.59 21.64
CA LYS A 8 18.56 -24.69 20.28
C LYS A 8 18.25 -23.41 19.52
N GLN A 9 19.24 -22.83 18.85
CA GLN A 9 19.03 -21.68 17.98
C GLN A 9 18.19 -22.07 16.77
N VAL A 10 17.14 -21.29 16.50
CA VAL A 10 16.28 -21.40 15.31
C VAL A 10 16.24 -20.04 14.62
N GLU A 11 16.03 -20.01 13.31
CA GLU A 11 15.78 -18.75 12.59
C GLU A 11 14.55 -18.08 13.20
N GLY A 12 14.77 -16.91 13.81
CA GLY A 12 13.74 -16.21 14.55
C GLY A 12 12.66 -15.69 13.60
N ILE A 13 11.49 -16.33 13.59
CA ILE A 13 10.27 -15.63 13.21
C ILE A 13 9.93 -14.75 14.41
N ALA A 14 10.49 -13.53 14.44
CA ALA A 14 10.12 -12.52 15.40
C ALA A 14 8.69 -12.06 15.10
N ASN A 15 7.71 -12.84 15.55
CA ASN A 15 6.33 -12.39 15.60
C ASN A 15 6.24 -11.37 16.74
N SER A 16 6.37 -10.09 16.39
CA SER A 16 6.09 -9.01 17.33
C SER A 16 4.64 -9.13 17.81
N ALA A 17 4.45 -9.36 19.11
CA ALA A 17 3.14 -9.44 19.75
C ALA A 17 2.39 -8.09 19.76
N TRP A 18 3.12 -7.00 19.47
CA TRP A 18 2.59 -5.64 19.36
C TRP A 18 1.92 -5.41 18.01
N ARG A 19 0.80 -6.08 17.76
CA ARG A 19 -0.14 -5.59 16.73
C ARG A 19 -0.86 -4.40 17.33
N SER A 20 -0.37 -3.19 17.06
CA SER A 20 -1.11 -1.98 17.44
C SER A 20 -2.53 -2.10 16.90
N ARG A 21 -3.51 -2.14 17.81
CA ARG A 21 -4.94 -2.32 17.48
C ARG A 21 -5.46 -1.17 16.62
N SER A 22 -4.72 -0.06 16.59
CA SER A 22 -4.79 1.03 15.64
C SER A 22 -3.49 1.05 14.82
N SER A 23 -3.55 0.64 13.55
CA SER A 23 -2.52 1.00 12.58
C SER A 23 -2.56 2.53 12.45
N SER A 24 -1.63 3.23 13.08
CA SER A 24 -1.50 4.68 12.91
C SER A 24 -1.32 5.00 11.44
N ASN A 25 -2.15 5.90 10.91
CA ASN A 25 -2.06 6.30 9.52
C ASN A 25 -0.73 7.01 9.28
N ILE A 26 0.03 6.56 8.27
CA ILE A 26 1.22 7.25 7.82
C ILE A 26 0.80 8.35 6.85
N HIS A 27 1.26 9.56 7.10
CA HIS A 27 0.96 10.73 6.26
C HIS A 27 1.75 10.68 4.93
N THR A 28 1.13 11.15 3.83
CA THR A 28 1.71 11.16 2.47
C THR A 28 3.11 11.81 2.40
N LYS A 29 3.34 12.88 3.17
CA LYS A 29 4.66 13.54 3.29
C LYS A 29 5.80 12.58 3.65
N ILE A 30 5.55 11.54 4.44
CA ILE A 30 6.57 10.55 4.81
C ILE A 30 6.97 9.72 3.59
N LEU A 31 6.00 9.19 2.83
CA LEU A 31 6.28 8.38 1.64
C LEU A 31 6.92 9.24 0.53
N ALA A 32 6.48 10.49 0.39
CA ALA A 32 7.13 11.44 -0.50
C ALA A 32 8.60 11.69 -0.11
N ARG A 33 8.89 11.80 1.20
CA ARG A 33 10.27 11.92 1.67
C ARG A 33 11.08 10.64 1.43
N MET A 34 10.49 9.47 1.64
CA MET A 34 11.13 8.18 1.33
C MET A 34 11.47 8.07 -0.16
N ARG A 35 10.56 8.47 -1.05
CA ARG A 35 10.82 8.54 -2.50
C ARG A 35 12.02 9.44 -2.78
N ARG A 36 12.07 10.63 -2.18
CA ARG A 36 13.17 11.58 -2.36
C ARG A 36 14.50 11.00 -1.90
N VAL A 37 14.54 10.36 -0.72
CA VAL A 37 15.72 9.66 -0.19
C VAL A 37 16.23 8.57 -1.13
N LEU A 38 15.31 7.87 -1.81
CA LEU A 38 15.61 6.81 -2.77
C LEU A 38 16.17 7.34 -4.09
N LEU A 39 15.83 8.57 -4.49
CA LEU A 39 16.22 9.14 -5.78
C LEU A 39 17.39 10.12 -5.70
N GLU A 40 17.68 10.69 -4.54
CA GLU A 40 18.80 11.61 -4.34
C GLU A 40 20.11 10.87 -4.00
N ASP A 41 21.24 11.57 -4.20
CA ASP A 41 22.58 11.07 -3.89
C ASP A 41 23.13 11.53 -2.53
N VAL A 42 22.28 12.11 -1.68
CA VAL A 42 22.68 12.62 -0.35
C VAL A 42 23.12 11.47 0.55
N GLU A 43 24.31 11.61 1.16
CA GLU A 43 24.76 10.74 2.24
C GLU A 43 24.40 11.33 3.61
N TYR A 44 23.71 10.53 4.42
CA TYR A 44 23.30 10.94 5.76
C TYR A 44 24.34 10.55 6.79
N SER A 45 24.93 11.56 7.45
CA SER A 45 25.99 11.38 8.45
C SER A 45 25.54 10.55 9.64
N TYR A 46 24.26 10.63 10.01
CA TYR A 46 23.67 9.90 11.14
C TYR A 46 23.41 8.41 10.88
N LEU A 47 23.55 7.92 9.63
CA LEU A 47 23.35 6.50 9.32
C LEU A 47 24.57 5.66 9.69
N GLN A 48 24.34 4.52 10.34
CA GLN A 48 25.37 3.51 10.56
C GLN A 48 25.80 2.85 9.24
N LYS A 49 26.98 2.21 9.23
CA LYS A 49 27.57 1.59 8.04
C LYS A 49 26.60 0.65 7.29
N GLY A 50 25.96 -0.29 8.01
CA GLY A 50 25.01 -1.22 7.39
C GLY A 50 23.77 -0.53 6.81
N ALA A 51 23.29 0.55 7.44
CA ALA A 51 22.17 1.32 6.92
C ALA A 51 22.55 2.09 5.63
N LYS A 52 23.78 2.64 5.57
CA LYS A 52 24.32 3.27 4.35
C LYS A 52 24.42 2.26 3.21
N GLU A 53 24.95 1.07 3.47
CA GLU A 53 25.07 -0.01 2.49
C GLU A 53 23.69 -0.45 1.97
N ARG A 54 22.71 -0.64 2.86
CA ARG A 54 21.35 -1.01 2.48
C ARG A 54 20.66 0.07 1.64
N LEU A 55 20.83 1.34 2.01
CA LEU A 55 20.31 2.47 1.25
C LEU A 55 20.96 2.55 -0.14
N LYS A 56 22.27 2.37 -0.24
CA LYS A 56 22.99 2.34 -1.52
C LYS A 56 22.45 1.24 -2.44
N ALA A 57 22.24 0.03 -1.92
CA ALA A 57 21.64 -1.07 -2.67
C ALA A 57 20.21 -0.75 -3.13
N ALA A 58 19.39 -0.14 -2.27
CA ALA A 58 18.03 0.29 -2.63
C ALA A 58 18.03 1.35 -3.74
N ARG A 59 18.93 2.34 -3.67
CA ARG A 59 19.10 3.36 -4.72
C ARG A 59 19.52 2.76 -6.05
N GLN A 60 20.43 1.78 -6.03
CA GLN A 60 20.84 1.07 -7.24
C GLN A 60 19.65 0.33 -7.89
N LEU A 61 18.86 -0.40 -7.10
CA LEU A 61 17.64 -1.07 -7.58
C LEU A 61 16.63 -0.06 -8.16
N ALA A 62 16.47 1.09 -7.51
CA ALA A 62 15.55 2.13 -7.99
C ALA A 62 15.97 2.72 -9.34
N ARG A 63 17.28 2.85 -9.58
CA ARG A 63 17.83 3.29 -10.87
C ARG A 63 17.62 2.25 -11.96
N ILE A 64 17.96 0.98 -11.67
CA ILE A 64 17.79 -0.14 -12.62
C ILE A 64 16.34 -0.23 -13.09
N ASN A 65 15.39 -0.11 -12.16
CA ASN A 65 13.95 -0.21 -12.47
C ASN A 65 13.31 1.14 -12.84
N GLN A 66 14.09 2.20 -13.03
CA GLN A 66 13.61 3.53 -13.42
C GLN A 66 12.44 4.06 -12.56
N ILE A 67 12.47 3.82 -11.25
CA ILE A 67 11.43 4.22 -10.28
C ILE A 67 11.17 5.74 -10.28
N ALA A 68 12.14 6.53 -10.75
CA ALA A 68 11.97 7.96 -10.96
C ALA A 68 10.90 8.28 -12.03
N ARG A 69 10.84 7.47 -13.10
CA ARG A 69 9.99 7.69 -14.28
C ARG A 69 8.64 7.00 -14.18
N SER A 70 8.61 5.78 -13.64
CA SER A 70 7.39 5.01 -13.48
C SER A 70 7.21 4.55 -12.04
N ASN A 71 5.99 4.69 -11.54
CA ASN A 71 5.56 4.12 -10.27
C ASN A 71 5.11 2.66 -10.40
N ILE A 72 4.98 2.16 -11.62
CA ILE A 72 4.51 0.81 -11.92
C ILE A 72 5.67 0.03 -12.56
N ILE A 73 5.99 -1.12 -11.96
CA ILE A 73 7.09 -1.98 -12.39
C ILE A 73 6.53 -3.36 -12.66
N LEU A 74 6.85 -3.93 -13.82
CA LEU A 74 6.57 -5.34 -14.10
C LEU A 74 7.57 -6.19 -13.30
N LEU A 75 7.06 -7.11 -12.47
CA LEU A 75 7.87 -8.06 -11.73
C LEU A 75 8.17 -9.29 -12.61
N GLU A 76 7.22 -10.23 -12.67
CA GLU A 76 7.32 -11.47 -13.43
C GLU A 76 5.95 -11.80 -14.05
N ASP A 77 5.96 -12.28 -15.29
CA ASP A 77 4.77 -12.64 -16.09
C ASP A 77 3.70 -11.52 -16.11
N ARG A 78 2.77 -11.53 -15.15
CA ARG A 78 1.60 -10.62 -15.05
C ARG A 78 1.43 -10.04 -13.66
N ALA A 79 2.51 -10.03 -12.89
CA ALA A 79 2.57 -9.39 -11.60
C ALA A 79 3.18 -7.99 -11.75
N TYR A 80 2.40 -6.97 -11.42
CA TYR A 80 2.86 -5.59 -11.36
C TYR A 80 3.06 -5.18 -9.91
N CYS A 81 4.13 -4.43 -9.65
CA CYS A 81 4.35 -3.72 -8.40
C CYS A 81 4.06 -2.24 -8.62
N ILE A 82 3.20 -1.67 -7.77
CA ILE A 82 2.84 -0.26 -7.79
C ILE A 82 3.43 0.38 -6.53
N PHE A 83 4.21 1.43 -6.72
CA PHE A 83 4.74 2.30 -5.68
C PHE A 83 3.93 3.61 -5.68
N PRO A 84 2.88 3.73 -4.85
CA PRO A 84 1.96 4.85 -4.96
C PRO A 84 2.51 6.13 -4.30
N TRP A 85 3.53 6.02 -3.45
CA TRP A 85 4.16 7.14 -2.73
C TRP A 85 3.18 8.03 -1.96
N MET A 86 2.10 7.43 -1.47
CA MET A 86 0.99 8.10 -0.79
C MET A 86 0.76 7.53 0.62
N GLY A 87 0.08 8.29 1.47
CA GLY A 87 -0.19 7.90 2.85
C GLY A 87 -1.16 6.72 2.97
N THR A 88 -1.39 6.26 4.20
CA THR A 88 -2.24 5.09 4.48
C THR A 88 -3.68 5.27 3.99
N VAL A 89 -4.26 6.46 4.16
CA VAL A 89 -5.65 6.75 3.74
C VAL A 89 -5.77 6.71 2.21
N ALA A 90 -4.91 7.46 1.50
CA ALA A 90 -4.81 7.43 0.04
C ALA A 90 -4.57 6.01 -0.50
N TYR A 91 -3.63 5.26 0.10
CA TYR A 91 -3.33 3.89 -0.31
C TYR A 91 -4.57 3.00 -0.20
N ARG A 92 -5.29 3.05 0.92
CA ARG A 92 -6.50 2.25 1.13
C ARG A 92 -7.63 2.67 0.19
N THR A 93 -7.71 3.96 -0.13
CA THR A 93 -8.67 4.48 -1.11
C THR A 93 -8.36 3.96 -2.50
N LEU A 94 -7.10 3.96 -2.93
CA LEU A 94 -6.67 3.36 -4.19
C LEU A 94 -6.91 1.84 -4.23
N GLU A 95 -6.62 1.13 -3.14
CA GLU A 95 -6.91 -0.31 -3.01
C GLU A 95 -8.40 -0.59 -3.13
N ARG A 96 -9.24 0.21 -2.47
CA ARG A 96 -10.69 0.15 -2.58
C ARG A 96 -11.15 0.41 -4.01
N TRP A 97 -10.67 1.49 -4.64
CA TRP A 97 -10.97 1.82 -6.03
C TRP A 97 -10.63 0.69 -6.99
N LEU A 98 -9.44 0.07 -6.84
CA LEU A 98 -9.04 -1.08 -7.65
C LEU A 98 -9.97 -2.29 -7.44
N ASN A 99 -10.47 -2.51 -6.22
CA ASN A 99 -11.41 -3.60 -5.95
C ASN A 99 -12.79 -3.36 -6.55
N PHE A 100 -13.30 -2.11 -6.52
CA PHE A 100 -14.61 -1.77 -7.05
C PHE A 100 -14.63 -1.64 -8.58
N PHE A 101 -13.65 -0.94 -9.16
CA PHE A 101 -13.66 -0.59 -10.58
C PHE A 101 -12.57 -1.32 -11.38
N GLY A 102 -11.39 -1.48 -10.77
CA GLY A 102 -10.24 -2.08 -11.45
C GLY A 102 -10.34 -3.59 -11.63
N ARG A 103 -11.04 -4.30 -10.75
CA ARG A 103 -10.92 -5.75 -10.65
C ARG A 103 -11.41 -6.48 -11.89
N GLU A 104 -12.61 -6.14 -12.34
CA GLU A 104 -13.17 -6.70 -13.57
C GLU A 104 -12.57 -6.04 -14.81
N ALA A 105 -12.46 -4.70 -14.82
CA ALA A 105 -12.00 -3.94 -15.98
C ALA A 105 -10.56 -4.28 -16.39
N LEU A 106 -9.67 -4.55 -15.43
CA LEU A 106 -8.26 -4.86 -15.65
C LEU A 106 -7.96 -6.36 -15.45
N ASN A 107 -9.00 -7.20 -15.29
CA ASN A 107 -8.87 -8.64 -15.05
C ASN A 107 -7.89 -8.97 -13.89
N ILE A 108 -8.04 -8.29 -12.75
CA ILE A 108 -7.17 -8.47 -11.59
C ILE A 108 -7.61 -9.69 -10.78
N ARG A 109 -6.73 -10.69 -10.70
CA ARG A 109 -6.95 -11.89 -9.90
C ARG A 109 -6.74 -11.64 -8.41
N SER A 110 -5.65 -10.98 -8.07
CA SER A 110 -5.29 -10.70 -6.68
C SER A 110 -4.57 -9.38 -6.52
N ILE A 111 -4.91 -8.68 -5.46
CA ILE A 111 -4.21 -7.49 -4.97
C ILE A 111 -3.58 -7.87 -3.64
N GLY A 112 -2.33 -7.49 -3.44
CA GLY A 112 -1.61 -7.65 -2.18
C GLY A 112 -0.61 -6.51 -2.00
N GLY A 113 0.35 -6.71 -1.10
CA GLY A 113 1.41 -5.73 -0.84
C GLY A 113 1.55 -5.41 0.64
N ALA A 114 2.27 -4.34 0.92
CA ALA A 114 2.49 -3.85 2.27
C ALA A 114 2.04 -2.40 2.35
N SER A 115 0.83 -2.18 2.88
CA SER A 115 0.30 -0.83 3.07
C SER A 115 1.21 -0.02 4.02
N PRO A 116 1.54 1.24 3.71
CA PRO A 116 1.22 2.00 2.49
C PRO A 116 2.36 2.05 1.45
N TYR A 117 3.35 1.17 1.57
CA TYR A 117 4.63 1.27 0.85
C TYR A 117 4.55 0.82 -0.61
N PHE A 118 3.88 -0.31 -0.87
CA PHE A 118 3.72 -0.84 -2.21
C PHE A 118 2.50 -1.77 -2.29
N MET A 119 1.96 -1.90 -3.51
CA MET A 119 0.90 -2.83 -3.86
C MET A 119 1.39 -3.79 -4.95
N THR A 120 0.98 -5.05 -4.89
CA THR A 120 1.19 -6.00 -5.97
C THR A 120 -0.15 -6.38 -6.59
N VAL A 121 -0.21 -6.34 -7.91
CA VAL A 121 -1.41 -6.66 -8.70
C VAL A 121 -1.05 -7.83 -9.61
N LYS A 122 -1.78 -8.95 -9.50
CA LYS A 122 -1.63 -10.09 -10.40
C LYS A 122 -2.82 -10.15 -11.34
N LEU A 123 -2.55 -10.14 -12.64
CA LEU A 123 -3.58 -10.20 -13.68
C LEU A 123 -3.97 -11.64 -14.01
N GLY A 124 -5.15 -11.79 -14.62
CA GLY A 124 -5.69 -13.04 -15.13
C GLY A 124 -5.00 -13.55 -16.40
N LYS A 125 -5.66 -14.45 -17.13
CA LYS A 125 -5.19 -14.91 -18.46
C LYS A 125 -5.57 -13.88 -19.52
N GLY A 126 -4.59 -13.41 -20.31
CA GLY A 126 -4.78 -12.37 -21.34
C GLY A 126 -3.48 -11.66 -21.73
N LYS A 127 -3.58 -10.63 -22.59
CA LYS A 127 -2.46 -9.72 -22.91
C LYS A 127 -2.19 -8.80 -21.71
N ASN A 128 -0.92 -8.59 -21.36
CA ASN A 128 -0.52 -7.84 -20.15
C ASN A 128 0.08 -6.47 -20.45
N ASP A 129 0.63 -6.27 -21.65
CA ASP A 129 1.53 -5.14 -21.96
C ASP A 129 0.86 -3.77 -21.83
N ALA A 130 -0.47 -3.71 -21.79
CA ALA A 130 -1.25 -2.48 -21.70
C ALA A 130 -1.70 -2.12 -20.26
N PHE A 131 -1.37 -2.90 -19.23
CA PHE A 131 -1.90 -2.66 -17.87
C PHE A 131 -1.67 -1.23 -17.35
N PRO A 132 -0.46 -0.64 -17.43
CA PRO A 132 -0.25 0.74 -16.98
C PRO A 132 -1.14 1.75 -17.73
N ASP A 133 -1.28 1.58 -19.04
CA ASP A 133 -2.07 2.49 -19.89
C ASP A 133 -3.57 2.34 -19.65
N GLU A 134 -4.06 1.11 -19.47
CA GLU A 134 -5.44 0.82 -19.13
C GLU A 134 -5.81 1.32 -17.74
N LEU A 135 -4.90 1.19 -16.77
CA LEU A 135 -5.06 1.75 -15.43
C LEU A 135 -5.22 3.27 -15.49
N VAL A 136 -4.34 3.97 -16.23
CA VAL A 136 -4.44 5.43 -16.41
C VAL A 136 -5.75 5.83 -17.08
N LYS A 137 -6.18 5.09 -18.13
CA LYS A 137 -7.47 5.35 -18.78
C LYS A 137 -8.64 5.17 -17.83
N LEU A 138 -8.59 4.15 -16.97
CA LEU A 138 -9.64 3.88 -15.99
C LEU A 138 -9.69 4.97 -14.91
N CYS A 139 -8.54 5.50 -14.50
CA CYS A 139 -8.44 6.60 -13.54
C CYS A 139 -9.00 7.94 -14.07
N ASN A 140 -9.11 8.13 -15.39
CA ASN A 140 -9.69 9.36 -15.97
C ASN A 140 -11.22 9.42 -15.88
N ARG A 141 -11.89 8.40 -15.30
CA ARG A 141 -13.32 8.42 -15.06
C ARG A 141 -13.61 9.26 -13.81
N GLU A 142 -14.61 10.12 -13.88
CA GLU A 142 -15.11 10.83 -12.70
C GLU A 142 -15.76 9.84 -11.73
N ILE A 143 -15.30 9.85 -10.49
CA ILE A 143 -15.75 8.94 -9.43
C ILE A 143 -15.95 9.76 -8.17
N SER A 144 -17.10 9.60 -7.54
CA SER A 144 -17.40 10.21 -6.25
C SER A 144 -16.95 9.31 -5.10
N ALA A 145 -16.69 9.91 -3.94
CA ALA A 145 -16.36 9.15 -2.74
C ALA A 145 -17.47 8.17 -2.32
N LEU A 146 -18.73 8.45 -2.67
CA LEU A 146 -19.86 7.56 -2.38
C LEU A 146 -19.86 6.31 -3.27
N ASP A 147 -19.33 6.41 -4.49
CA ASP A 147 -19.25 5.29 -5.44
C ASP A 147 -18.23 4.24 -4.97
N LEU A 148 -17.30 4.65 -4.11
CA LEU A 148 -16.35 3.77 -3.45
C LEU A 148 -16.93 3.05 -2.24
N VAL A 149 -18.18 3.32 -1.82
CA VAL A 149 -18.78 2.70 -0.63
C VAL A 149 -20.01 1.89 -1.04
N GLY A 150 -20.04 0.62 -0.66
CA GLY A 150 -21.15 -0.28 -1.03
C GLY A 150 -22.49 0.16 -0.43
N ASP A 151 -23.60 -0.21 -1.06
CA ASP A 151 -24.92 0.29 -0.64
C ASP A 151 -25.34 -0.12 0.78
N ALA A 152 -25.00 -1.35 1.17
CA ALA A 152 -25.24 -1.87 2.52
C ALA A 152 -24.07 -1.56 3.48
N GLU A 153 -23.03 -0.87 3.03
CA GLU A 153 -21.83 -0.65 3.81
C GLU A 153 -21.98 0.58 4.73
N ALA A 154 -22.03 0.32 6.05
CA ALA A 154 -22.08 1.35 7.08
C ALA A 154 -21.08 1.02 8.20
N PRO A 155 -19.79 1.40 8.03
CA PRO A 155 -18.76 1.11 9.03
C PRO A 155 -19.04 1.82 10.35
N LYS A 156 -18.99 1.08 11.45
CA LYS A 156 -19.07 1.61 12.83
C LYS A 156 -17.66 1.66 13.42
N LEU A 157 -17.00 2.81 13.28
CA LEU A 157 -15.60 3.04 13.63
C LEU A 157 -15.43 3.74 14.97
N GLN A 158 -16.36 4.63 15.33
CA GLN A 158 -16.35 5.39 16.57
C GLN A 158 -17.26 4.76 17.63
N LYS A 159 -17.02 5.14 18.89
CA LYS A 159 -17.70 4.60 20.06
C LYS A 159 -19.24 4.71 19.98
N TYR A 160 -19.77 5.75 19.35
CA TYR A 160 -21.20 6.06 19.34
C TYR A 160 -21.88 5.78 18.00
N ASP A 161 -21.18 5.15 17.05
CA ASP A 161 -21.72 4.88 15.71
C ASP A 161 -22.91 3.91 15.74
N GLU A 162 -23.08 3.12 16.81
CA GLU A 162 -24.24 2.25 16.96
C GLU A 162 -25.59 2.99 17.01
N PHE A 163 -25.58 4.26 17.42
CA PHE A 163 -26.77 5.11 17.54
C PHE A 163 -27.03 5.97 16.29
N ILE A 164 -26.15 5.90 15.29
CA ILE A 164 -26.23 6.71 14.08
C ILE A 164 -26.89 5.89 12.95
N PRO A 165 -27.86 6.45 12.21
CA PRO A 165 -28.42 5.80 11.02
C PRO A 165 -27.35 5.39 9.99
N ASN A 166 -27.52 4.21 9.40
CA ASN A 166 -26.56 3.62 8.46
C ASN A 166 -26.24 4.52 7.25
N ASN A 167 -27.22 5.27 6.73
CA ASN A 167 -27.01 6.21 5.63
C ASN A 167 -26.07 7.37 6.01
N LEU A 168 -26.12 7.84 7.25
CA LEU A 168 -25.22 8.88 7.74
C LEU A 168 -23.82 8.32 8.01
N LEU A 169 -23.72 7.09 8.55
CA LEU A 169 -22.43 6.41 8.72
C LEU A 169 -21.73 6.17 7.39
N ARG A 170 -22.48 5.73 6.36
CA ARG A 170 -21.97 5.58 4.99
C ARG A 170 -21.39 6.89 4.47
N LYS A 171 -22.14 7.99 4.65
CA LYS A 171 -21.70 9.32 4.23
C LYS A 171 -20.45 9.75 4.98
N ALA A 172 -20.44 9.62 6.31
CA ALA A 172 -19.28 9.95 7.14
C ALA A 172 -18.04 9.16 6.70
N PHE A 173 -18.18 7.85 6.47
CA PHE A 173 -17.07 7.03 5.98
C PHE A 173 -16.53 7.54 4.62
N ALA A 174 -17.41 7.84 3.67
CA ALA A 174 -17.01 8.32 2.36
C ALA A 174 -16.22 9.63 2.41
N PHE A 175 -16.63 10.59 3.25
CA PHE A 175 -16.02 11.93 3.27
C PHE A 175 -14.88 12.09 4.29
N ASP A 176 -14.89 11.31 5.38
CA ASP A 176 -13.91 11.48 6.47
C ASP A 176 -12.75 10.47 6.40
N TYR A 177 -12.94 9.34 5.71
CA TYR A 177 -11.99 8.22 5.70
C TYR A 177 -11.46 7.81 4.32
N LEU A 178 -11.95 8.43 3.24
CA LEU A 178 -11.42 8.25 1.89
C LEU A 178 -10.70 9.51 1.42
N ASP A 179 -9.74 9.34 0.52
CA ASP A 179 -8.93 10.41 -0.09
C ASP A 179 -9.11 10.29 -1.61
N VAL A 180 -10.11 11.00 -2.14
CA VAL A 180 -10.61 10.97 -3.53
C VAL A 180 -10.30 12.28 -4.23
#